data_AF-A0A3D1ZUA6-F1
#
_entry.id   AF-A0A3D1ZUA6-F1
#
_cell.length_a   1.000
_cell.length_b   1.000
_cell.length_c   1.000
_cell.angle_alpha   90.00
_cell.angle_beta   90.00
_cell.angle_gamma   90.00
#
_symmetry.space_group_name_H-M   'P 1'
#
loop_
_entity.id
_entity.type
_entity.pdbx_description
1 polymer ?
#
loop_
_entity_poly.entity_id
_entity_poly.type
_entity_poly.pdbx_seq_one_letter_code
_entity_poly.pdbx_strand_id
1 'polypeptide(L)'
;MRIILLSTLAVLVLTLAMVGINMYHNPSLTIASIKGAAQAFSAEAESAVVNSKTKVATDRSSKPQPTRNLNLTIKGTRNQRGQIIVQIYDDPKAFNTLQYDQALHTLVVPLKGFNGRINFADLTPGSYAVSLMHDENQNQLFDTQGNFLEGYAYSNNVGKTKTATFAQAQFDIKQVNKKLVLNMIYH
;
A
#
# COMPACT_ATOMS: atom_id res chain seq x y z
N MET A 1 -9.23 -9.75 -53.23
CA MET A 1 -8.92 -10.89 -52.34
C MET A 1 -8.13 -10.35 -51.14
N ARG A 2 -8.77 -10.36 -49.94
CA ARG A 2 -8.28 -10.21 -48.53
C ARG A 2 -6.92 -9.49 -48.30
N ILE A 3 -6.90 -8.22 -47.84
CA ILE A 3 -6.93 -7.71 -46.44
C ILE A 3 -5.88 -8.37 -45.52
N ILE A 4 -4.96 -7.57 -44.94
CA ILE A 4 -4.73 -7.41 -43.49
C ILE A 4 -3.81 -6.20 -43.24
N LEU A 5 -4.39 -5.17 -42.58
CA LEU A 5 -3.70 -4.12 -41.83
C LEU A 5 -2.94 -4.78 -40.67
N LEU A 6 -1.61 -4.60 -40.57
CA LEU A 6 -0.91 -4.82 -39.29
C LEU A 6 -0.86 -3.50 -38.52
N SER A 7 -1.82 -3.39 -37.61
CA SER A 7 -1.97 -2.33 -36.62
C SER A 7 -0.82 -2.33 -35.61
N THR A 8 -0.40 -1.11 -35.27
CA THR A 8 0.49 -0.69 -34.19
C THR A 8 0.20 -1.35 -32.83
N LEU A 9 0.80 -2.50 -32.54
CA LEU A 9 0.77 -3.10 -31.20
C LEU A 9 1.99 -4.01 -30.94
N ALA A 10 3.20 -3.49 -31.11
CA ALA A 10 4.44 -4.24 -30.87
C ALA A 10 5.56 -3.45 -30.17
N VAL A 11 5.23 -2.37 -29.45
CA VAL A 11 6.21 -1.58 -28.66
C VAL A 11 5.87 -1.53 -27.16
N LEU A 12 4.96 -2.38 -26.68
CA LEU A 12 4.65 -2.47 -25.24
C LEU A 12 4.77 -3.89 -24.72
N VAL A 13 5.91 -4.53 -24.97
CA VAL A 13 6.31 -5.78 -24.30
C VAL A 13 7.81 -5.71 -23.97
N LEU A 14 8.20 -4.73 -23.16
CA LEU A 14 9.43 -4.83 -22.37
C LEU A 14 9.34 -3.86 -21.18
N THR A 15 9.77 -4.35 -20.01
CA THR A 15 9.82 -3.72 -18.68
C THR A 15 8.53 -3.67 -17.86
N LEU A 16 8.10 -4.84 -17.35
CA LEU A 16 7.65 -4.94 -15.95
C LEU A 16 7.81 -6.38 -15.43
N ALA A 17 9.05 -6.84 -15.32
CA ALA A 17 9.41 -7.96 -14.46
C ALA A 17 10.30 -7.39 -13.36
N MET A 18 9.77 -7.33 -12.13
CA MET A 18 10.43 -7.24 -10.82
C MET A 18 9.56 -6.47 -9.81
N VAL A 19 8.36 -6.97 -9.52
CA VAL A 19 7.76 -6.89 -8.16
C VAL A 19 6.99 -8.19 -7.98
N GLY A 20 7.53 -9.09 -7.16
CA GLY A 20 6.83 -10.29 -6.73
C GLY A 20 5.66 -9.91 -5.83
N ILE A 21 4.47 -9.79 -6.39
CA ILE A 21 3.24 -9.73 -5.61
C ILE A 21 2.89 -11.17 -5.26
N ASN A 22 3.34 -11.62 -4.09
CA ASN A 22 2.79 -12.82 -3.45
C ASN A 22 1.47 -12.41 -2.80
N MET A 23 0.36 -12.48 -3.55
CA MET A 23 -0.98 -12.39 -2.98
C MET A 23 -1.28 -13.71 -2.26
N TYR A 24 -1.23 -13.73 -0.93
CA TYR A 24 -1.87 -14.81 -0.17
C TYR A 24 -3.26 -14.38 0.30
N HIS A 25 -4.19 -15.26 -0.03
CA HIS A 25 -5.63 -15.22 0.19
C HIS A 25 -6.03 -15.23 1.68
N ASN A 26 -7.16 -14.59 1.97
CA ASN A 26 -7.99 -14.87 3.13
C ASN A 26 -9.02 -15.96 2.74
N PRO A 27 -9.00 -17.19 3.31
CA PRO A 27 -10.00 -18.20 3.00
C PRO A 27 -11.16 -18.08 4.00
N SER A 28 -12.17 -17.27 3.67
CA SER A 28 -13.49 -17.31 4.33
C SER A 28 -14.57 -16.68 3.47
N LEU A 29 -14.73 -17.14 2.22
CA LEU A 29 -16.00 -17.07 1.48
C LEU A 29 -16.12 -18.32 0.60
N THR A 30 -16.81 -19.34 1.10
CA THR A 30 -17.06 -20.59 0.38
C THR A 30 -18.06 -20.41 -0.76
N ILE A 31 -17.81 -21.11 -1.87
CA ILE A 31 -18.63 -21.16 -3.09
C ILE A 31 -19.97 -21.87 -2.79
N ALA A 32 -20.95 -21.13 -2.27
CA ALA A 32 -22.33 -21.62 -2.10
C ALA A 32 -23.43 -20.54 -2.21
N SER A 33 -23.14 -19.32 -2.66
CA SER A 33 -24.18 -18.25 -2.75
C SER A 33 -24.18 -17.43 -4.04
N ILE A 34 -23.66 -17.98 -5.14
CA ILE A 34 -23.74 -17.34 -6.47
C ILE A 34 -24.35 -18.29 -7.50
N LYS A 35 -25.59 -18.73 -7.24
CA LYS A 35 -26.48 -19.27 -8.27
C LYS A 35 -27.88 -18.72 -8.04
N GLY A 36 -28.22 -17.66 -8.77
CA GLY A 36 -29.56 -17.10 -8.75
C GLY A 36 -29.65 -15.67 -9.26
N ALA A 37 -29.09 -15.35 -10.43
CA ALA A 37 -29.42 -14.11 -11.15
C ALA A 37 -28.87 -14.14 -12.59
N ALA A 38 -29.32 -15.10 -13.41
CA ALA A 38 -29.12 -15.02 -14.85
C ALA A 38 -30.19 -15.84 -15.55
N GLN A 39 -31.38 -15.26 -15.73
CA GLN A 39 -32.30 -15.58 -16.84
C GLN A 39 -33.49 -14.60 -16.82
N ALA A 40 -33.94 -14.26 -18.04
CA ALA A 40 -35.11 -13.47 -18.42
C ALA A 40 -34.98 -11.93 -18.44
N PHE A 41 -34.56 -11.41 -19.61
CA PHE A 41 -35.10 -10.15 -20.15
C PHE A 41 -35.65 -10.44 -21.55
N SER A 42 -36.97 -10.52 -21.67
CA SER A 42 -37.71 -10.39 -22.92
C SER A 42 -38.95 -9.53 -22.62
N ALA A 43 -39.03 -8.41 -23.35
CA ALA A 43 -40.15 -7.53 -23.71
C ALA A 43 -41.45 -7.53 -22.88
N GLU A 44 -41.95 -6.34 -22.49
CA GLU A 44 -42.98 -5.59 -23.23
C GLU A 44 -43.24 -4.24 -22.51
N ALA A 45 -43.61 -3.20 -23.27
CA ALA A 45 -43.92 -1.86 -22.80
C ALA A 45 -45.38 -1.73 -22.31
N GLU A 46 -45.63 -0.89 -21.30
CA GLU A 46 -46.67 0.15 -21.38
C GLU A 46 -46.63 1.16 -20.20
N SER A 47 -47.12 2.35 -20.53
CA SER A 47 -47.17 3.61 -19.78
C SER A 47 -47.73 3.56 -18.35
N ALA A 48 -47.07 4.28 -17.43
CA ALA A 48 -47.75 4.98 -16.34
C ALA A 48 -46.93 6.19 -15.86
N VAL A 49 -47.52 7.38 -16.02
CA VAL A 49 -47.03 8.66 -15.50
C VAL A 49 -47.16 8.66 -13.98
N VAL A 50 -46.04 8.78 -13.26
CA VAL A 50 -46.00 9.28 -11.87
C VAL A 50 -44.82 10.23 -11.72
N ASN A 51 -45.15 11.50 -11.52
CA ASN A 51 -44.23 12.52 -11.03
C ASN A 51 -43.70 12.11 -9.64
N SER A 52 -42.43 11.73 -9.55
CA SER A 52 -41.69 11.77 -8.30
C SER A 52 -40.52 12.73 -8.43
N LYS A 53 -40.52 13.71 -7.54
CA LYS A 53 -39.59 14.81 -7.42
C LYS A 53 -38.27 14.26 -6.88
N THR A 54 -37.51 13.53 -7.68
CA THR A 54 -36.23 12.98 -7.24
C THR A 54 -35.15 14.03 -7.45
N LYS A 55 -34.77 14.68 -6.35
CA LYS A 55 -33.60 15.56 -6.23
C LYS A 55 -32.38 14.78 -6.72
N VAL A 56 -31.96 15.04 -7.96
CA VAL A 56 -30.71 14.55 -8.54
C VAL A 56 -29.58 15.02 -7.63
N ALA A 57 -29.13 14.15 -6.74
CA ALA A 57 -27.88 14.34 -6.04
C ALA A 57 -26.78 14.20 -7.10
N THR A 58 -26.22 15.33 -7.47
CA THR A 58 -25.02 15.50 -8.27
C THR A 58 -23.98 14.43 -7.92
N ASP A 59 -23.74 13.57 -8.91
CA ASP A 59 -22.55 12.76 -9.10
C ASP A 59 -21.30 13.54 -8.69
N ARG A 60 -20.68 13.15 -7.56
CA ARG A 60 -19.35 13.62 -7.20
C ARG A 60 -18.37 12.87 -8.10
N SER A 61 -18.20 13.41 -9.30
CA SER A 61 -17.04 13.17 -10.14
C SER A 61 -15.76 13.42 -9.34
N SER A 62 -15.19 12.38 -8.74
CA SER A 62 -13.84 12.43 -8.19
C SER A 62 -12.89 12.49 -9.37
N LYS A 63 -12.51 13.71 -9.77
CA LYS A 63 -11.41 13.89 -10.72
C LYS A 63 -10.20 13.09 -10.20
N PRO A 64 -9.58 12.22 -11.02
CA PRO A 64 -8.41 11.45 -10.59
C PRO A 64 -7.37 12.39 -10.00
N GLN A 65 -7.06 12.22 -8.72
CA GLN A 65 -6.01 13.03 -8.11
C GLN A 65 -4.65 12.57 -8.66
N PRO A 66 -3.75 13.50 -8.99
CA PRO A 66 -2.42 13.15 -9.44
C PRO A 66 -1.70 12.41 -8.30
N THR A 67 -1.30 11.17 -8.57
CA THR A 67 -0.53 10.38 -7.63
C THR A 67 0.89 10.90 -7.46
N ARG A 68 1.51 10.53 -6.36
CA ARG A 68 2.79 11.07 -5.88
C ARG A 68 3.68 9.94 -5.41
N ASN A 69 4.98 10.16 -5.50
CA ASN A 69 5.98 9.20 -5.11
C ASN A 69 6.59 9.55 -3.74
N LEU A 70 6.81 8.53 -2.92
CA LEU A 70 7.58 8.59 -1.69
C LEU A 70 8.85 7.77 -1.85
N ASN A 71 10.00 8.43 -1.71
CA ASN A 71 11.31 7.81 -1.78
C ASN A 71 11.89 7.73 -0.37
N LEU A 72 12.09 6.52 0.13
CA LEU A 72 12.70 6.27 1.42
C LEU A 72 14.18 5.93 1.24
N THR A 73 15.02 6.52 2.07
CA THR A 73 16.40 6.08 2.29
C THR A 73 16.53 5.57 3.71
N ILE A 74 16.82 4.29 3.87
CA ILE A 74 16.98 3.62 5.14
C ILE A 74 18.47 3.57 5.48
N LYS A 75 18.80 3.98 6.70
CA LYS A 75 20.18 4.05 7.18
C LYS A 75 20.33 3.34 8.52
N GLY A 76 21.52 2.83 8.78
CA GLY A 76 21.89 2.29 10.08
C GLY A 76 21.38 0.87 10.34
N THR A 77 21.01 0.09 9.31
CA THR A 77 20.77 -1.34 9.48
C THR A 77 22.00 -2.01 10.07
N ARG A 78 21.88 -2.70 11.21
CA ARG A 78 23.05 -3.20 11.95
C ARG A 78 23.76 -4.36 11.25
N ASN A 79 23.05 -5.10 10.42
CA ASN A 79 23.59 -6.12 9.51
C ASN A 79 22.65 -6.29 8.31
N GLN A 80 22.96 -7.27 7.44
CA GLN A 80 22.19 -7.58 6.23
C GLN A 80 21.42 -8.92 6.31
N ARG A 81 21.17 -9.43 7.53
CA ARG A 81 20.38 -10.66 7.74
C ARG A 81 18.90 -10.35 7.63
N GLY A 82 18.10 -11.39 7.39
CA GLY A 82 16.66 -11.29 7.37
C GLY A 82 16.12 -10.23 6.40
N GLN A 83 15.14 -9.46 6.88
CA GLN A 83 14.33 -8.57 6.08
C GLN A 83 13.95 -7.31 6.83
N ILE A 84 13.56 -6.28 6.09
CA ILE A 84 12.85 -5.13 6.64
C ILE A 84 11.39 -5.18 6.20
N ILE A 85 10.50 -4.90 7.14
CA ILE A 85 9.07 -4.71 6.91
C ILE A 85 8.80 -3.22 7.02
N VAL A 86 8.37 -2.61 5.91
CA VAL A 86 8.05 -1.18 5.82
C VAL A 86 6.55 -1.03 5.67
N GLN A 87 5.95 -0.19 6.50
CA GLN A 87 4.52 0.05 6.51
C GLN A 87 4.20 1.54 6.41
N ILE A 88 3.20 1.87 5.60
CA ILE A 88 2.65 3.22 5.46
C ILE A 88 1.25 3.22 6.06
N TYR A 89 0.98 4.23 6.90
CA TYR A 89 -0.29 4.44 7.55
C TYR A 89 -0.85 5.81 7.18
N ASP A 90 -2.14 5.88 6.93
CA ASP A 90 -2.96 7.10 6.84
C ASP A 90 -3.97 7.21 8.00
N ASP A 91 -4.22 6.11 8.73
CA ASP A 91 -5.03 6.08 9.95
C ASP A 91 -4.17 6.25 11.23
N PRO A 92 -4.44 7.29 12.05
CA PRO A 92 -3.70 7.52 13.29
C PRO A 92 -3.83 6.42 14.34
N LYS A 93 -5.00 5.77 14.44
CA LYS A 93 -5.25 4.73 15.43
C LYS A 93 -4.46 3.47 15.08
N ALA A 94 -4.49 3.04 13.82
CA ALA A 94 -3.73 1.92 13.31
C ALA A 94 -2.23 2.07 13.58
N PHE A 95 -1.67 3.25 13.28
CA PHE A 95 -0.27 3.54 13.56
C PHE A 95 0.06 3.52 15.07
N ASN A 96 -0.74 4.22 15.89
CA ASN A 96 -0.48 4.35 17.34
C ASN A 96 -0.57 3.00 18.09
N THR A 97 -1.29 2.03 17.52
CA THR A 97 -1.49 0.70 18.10
C THR A 97 -0.69 -0.37 17.38
N LEU A 98 0.14 0.00 16.38
CA LEU A 98 0.94 -0.91 15.56
C LEU A 98 0.10 -2.05 14.94
N GLN A 99 -1.11 -1.73 14.47
CA GLN A 99 -1.97 -2.69 13.78
C GLN A 99 -1.48 -2.89 12.33
N TYR A 100 -0.57 -3.85 12.16
CA TYR A 100 0.12 -4.14 10.92
C TYR A 100 -0.80 -4.50 9.74
N ASP A 101 -1.94 -5.12 10.01
CA ASP A 101 -2.96 -5.50 9.03
C ASP A 101 -3.80 -4.31 8.53
N GLN A 102 -3.76 -3.19 9.25
CA GLN A 102 -4.45 -1.94 8.91
C GLN A 102 -3.53 -0.90 8.26
N ALA A 103 -2.29 -1.28 7.91
CA ALA A 103 -1.40 -0.43 7.13
C ALA A 103 -1.93 -0.28 5.70
N LEU A 104 -1.93 0.96 5.18
CA LEU A 104 -2.31 1.26 3.81
C LEU A 104 -1.41 0.52 2.80
N HIS A 105 -0.11 0.46 3.10
CA HIS A 105 0.85 -0.31 2.32
C HIS A 105 1.79 -1.06 3.25
N THR A 106 2.10 -2.30 2.89
CA THR A 106 3.16 -3.10 3.52
C THR A 106 4.12 -3.61 2.44
N LEU A 107 5.41 -3.45 2.68
CA LEU A 107 6.46 -3.97 1.81
C LEU A 107 7.49 -4.73 2.66
N VAL A 108 7.79 -5.96 2.27
CA VAL A 108 8.86 -6.77 2.87
C VAL A 108 10.04 -6.80 1.90
N VAL A 109 11.23 -6.40 2.36
CA VAL A 109 12.45 -6.34 1.54
C VAL A 109 13.55 -7.16 2.19
N PRO A 110 14.11 -8.19 1.51
CA PRO A 110 15.30 -8.88 2.00
C PRO A 110 16.47 -7.91 2.14
N LEU A 111 17.20 -7.97 3.25
CA LEU A 111 18.33 -7.06 3.46
C LEU A 111 19.60 -7.47 2.71
N LYS A 112 19.70 -8.73 2.28
CA LYS A 112 20.83 -9.21 1.48
C LYS A 112 20.87 -8.48 0.13
N GLY A 113 21.91 -7.69 -0.09
CA GLY A 113 22.07 -6.90 -1.31
C GLY A 113 21.18 -5.65 -1.38
N PHE A 114 20.45 -5.33 -0.31
CA PHE A 114 19.63 -4.13 -0.26
C PHE A 114 20.50 -2.87 -0.22
N ASN A 115 20.20 -1.91 -1.09
CA ASN A 115 20.97 -0.67 -1.25
C ASN A 115 20.45 0.49 -0.37
N GLY A 116 19.51 0.22 0.54
CA GLY A 116 18.94 1.23 1.42
C GLY A 116 17.84 2.08 0.80
N ARG A 117 17.39 1.84 -0.43
CA ARG A 117 16.41 2.71 -1.13
C ARG A 117 15.13 1.98 -1.47
N ILE A 118 13.99 2.60 -1.15
CA ILE A 118 12.65 2.11 -1.50
C ILE A 118 11.86 3.25 -2.14
N ASN A 119 11.10 2.94 -3.17
CA ASN A 119 10.16 3.86 -3.79
C ASN A 119 8.74 3.30 -3.64
N PHE A 120 7.85 4.12 -3.10
CA PHE A 120 6.41 3.91 -3.15
C PHE A 120 5.84 4.88 -4.19
N ALA A 121 5.12 4.34 -5.15
CA ALA A 121 4.37 5.11 -6.13
C ALA A 121 2.90 5.19 -5.71
N ASP A 122 2.12 5.95 -6.47
CA ASP A 122 0.67 5.91 -6.42
C ASP A 122 0.01 6.38 -5.11
N LEU A 123 0.72 7.19 -4.31
CA LEU A 123 0.15 7.83 -3.13
C LEU A 123 -0.69 9.06 -3.52
N THR A 124 -1.90 9.15 -2.99
CA THR A 124 -2.72 10.35 -3.11
C THR A 124 -2.16 11.48 -2.22
N PRO A 125 -2.48 12.74 -2.50
CA PRO A 125 -2.14 13.81 -1.57
C PRO A 125 -2.83 13.60 -0.21
N GLY A 126 -2.05 13.60 0.87
CA GLY A 126 -2.54 13.28 2.22
C GLY A 126 -1.45 13.34 3.28
N SER A 127 -1.83 13.04 4.52
CA SER A 127 -0.90 12.92 5.65
C SER A 127 -0.67 11.44 5.95
N TYR A 128 0.59 11.05 6.06
CA TYR A 128 1.00 9.66 6.23
C TYR A 128 2.06 9.53 7.31
N ALA A 129 2.17 8.35 7.90
CA ALA A 129 3.28 7.95 8.76
C ALA A 129 3.89 6.65 8.26
N VAL A 130 5.21 6.49 8.42
CA VAL A 130 5.94 5.28 8.08
C VAL A 130 6.45 4.62 9.35
N SER A 131 6.26 3.31 9.45
CA SER A 131 6.94 2.44 10.41
C SER A 131 7.84 1.46 9.66
N LEU A 132 8.96 1.09 10.25
CA LEU A 132 9.88 0.09 9.74
C LEU A 132 10.31 -0.83 10.87
N MET A 133 10.32 -2.13 10.60
CA MET A 133 10.88 -3.16 11.47
C MET A 133 11.94 -3.95 10.72
N HIS A 134 13.14 -4.07 11.26
CA HIS A 134 14.11 -5.09 10.85
C HIS A 134 13.72 -6.36 11.59
N ASP A 135 13.60 -7.45 10.85
CA ASP A 135 13.26 -8.80 11.27
C ASP A 135 14.38 -9.75 10.80
N GLU A 136 15.34 -10.04 11.67
CA GLU A 136 16.59 -10.73 11.36
C GLU A 136 16.40 -12.23 11.20
N ASN A 137 15.47 -12.80 11.96
CA ASN A 137 15.19 -14.23 12.00
C ASN A 137 13.92 -14.61 11.22
N GLN A 138 13.23 -13.63 10.64
CA GLN A 138 12.07 -13.78 9.77
C GLN A 138 10.82 -14.34 10.49
N ASN A 139 10.71 -14.14 11.80
CA ASN A 139 9.56 -14.60 12.58
C ASN A 139 8.43 -13.56 12.68
N GLN A 140 8.64 -12.34 12.15
CA GLN A 140 7.70 -11.21 12.19
C GLN A 140 7.36 -10.73 13.61
N LEU A 141 8.17 -11.09 14.60
CA LEU A 141 8.09 -10.63 15.97
C LEU A 141 9.18 -9.59 16.22
N PHE A 142 8.93 -8.69 17.16
CA PHE A 142 9.92 -7.72 17.57
C PHE A 142 10.74 -8.28 18.75
N ASP A 143 11.76 -9.07 18.43
CA ASP A 143 12.63 -9.68 19.44
C ASP A 143 13.64 -8.66 19.99
N THR A 144 13.62 -8.47 21.31
CA THR A 144 14.51 -7.53 22.02
C THR A 144 15.54 -8.23 22.90
N GLN A 145 15.58 -9.57 22.88
CA GLN A 145 16.42 -10.38 23.76
C GLN A 145 17.07 -11.53 23.00
N GLY A 146 18.25 -11.96 23.47
CA GLY A 146 18.97 -13.10 22.92
C GLY A 146 19.92 -12.72 21.77
N ASN A 147 20.09 -13.64 20.82
CA ASN A 147 21.07 -13.51 19.73
C ASN A 147 20.62 -12.63 18.55
N PHE A 148 19.33 -12.26 18.54
CA PHE A 148 18.73 -11.36 17.56
C PHE A 148 18.21 -10.12 18.28
N LEU A 149 18.60 -8.97 17.74
CA LEU A 149 18.14 -7.65 18.13
C LEU A 149 17.42 -7.04 16.94
N GLU A 150 16.11 -7.01 17.02
CA GLU A 150 15.28 -6.40 15.99
C GLU A 150 15.34 -4.87 16.10
N GLY A 151 15.38 -4.23 14.94
CA GLY A 151 15.50 -2.78 14.83
C GLY A 151 14.19 -2.17 14.39
N TYR A 152 13.99 -0.89 14.69
CA TYR A 152 12.83 -0.17 14.19
C TYR A 152 13.18 1.24 13.73
N ALA A 153 12.31 1.85 12.94
CA ALA A 153 12.35 3.27 12.63
C ALA A 153 10.95 3.81 12.36
N TYR A 154 10.76 5.10 12.63
CA TYR A 154 9.55 5.82 12.25
C TYR A 154 9.92 7.01 11.36
N SER A 155 8.98 7.44 10.51
CA SER A 155 9.11 8.72 9.79
C SER A 155 9.34 9.88 10.77
N ASN A 156 9.99 10.95 10.29
CA ASN A 156 10.51 12.05 11.11
C ASN A 156 11.57 11.67 12.16
N ASN A 157 12.07 10.42 12.17
CA ASN A 157 13.12 9.95 13.08
C ASN A 157 12.77 10.15 14.57
N VAL A 158 11.48 10.05 14.88
CA VAL A 158 10.97 9.97 16.25
C VAL A 158 11.06 8.52 16.75
N GLY A 159 10.76 8.27 18.02
CA GLY A 159 10.75 6.91 18.56
C GLY A 159 11.96 6.50 19.39
N LYS A 160 12.94 7.39 19.60
CA LYS A 160 14.19 7.05 20.33
C LYS A 160 13.98 6.66 21.79
N THR A 161 13.06 7.34 22.48
CA THR A 161 12.85 7.15 23.93
C THR A 161 11.54 6.44 24.25
N LYS A 162 10.55 6.58 23.38
CA LYS A 162 9.21 6.00 23.52
C LYS A 162 8.66 5.72 22.12
N THR A 163 7.70 4.80 22.01
CA THR A 163 6.97 4.55 20.77
C THR A 163 6.42 5.86 20.21
N ALA A 164 6.59 6.05 18.90
CA ALA A 164 6.11 7.25 18.22
C ALA A 164 4.59 7.26 18.13
N THR A 165 3.99 8.43 18.23
CA THR A 165 2.59 8.62 17.80
C THR A 165 2.52 9.05 16.35
N PHE A 166 1.36 8.85 15.72
CA PHE A 166 1.09 9.30 14.35
C PHE A 166 1.35 10.80 14.23
N ALA A 167 0.89 11.61 15.18
CA ALA A 167 1.11 13.05 15.18
C ALA A 167 2.60 13.44 15.17
N GLN A 168 3.48 12.62 15.76
CA GLN A 168 4.92 12.84 15.74
C GLN A 168 5.56 12.35 14.44
N ALA A 169 5.09 11.22 13.92
CA ALA A 169 5.64 10.57 12.74
C ALA A 169 5.08 11.13 11.42
N GLN A 170 3.94 11.83 11.44
CA GLN A 170 3.22 12.19 10.22
C GLN A 170 4.00 13.18 9.36
N PHE A 171 3.83 13.05 8.05
CA PHE A 171 4.30 13.97 7.04
C PHE A 171 3.28 14.09 5.91
N ASP A 172 3.29 15.23 5.23
CA ASP A 172 2.40 15.45 4.10
C ASP A 172 3.04 15.05 2.77
N ILE A 173 2.25 14.37 1.93
CA ILE A 173 2.48 14.19 0.50
C ILE A 173 1.73 15.30 -0.25
N LYS A 174 2.45 16.39 -0.56
CA LYS A 174 1.95 17.50 -1.40
C LYS A 174 2.73 17.65 -2.71
N GLN A 175 3.98 17.20 -2.69
CA GLN A 175 4.93 17.27 -3.81
C GLN A 175 4.97 15.95 -4.59
N VAL A 176 5.34 16.02 -5.87
CA VAL A 176 5.41 14.84 -6.77
C VAL A 176 6.40 13.79 -6.27
N ASN A 177 7.50 14.21 -5.64
CA ASN A 177 8.54 13.31 -5.14
C ASN A 177 8.94 13.68 -3.71
N LYS A 178 8.24 13.13 -2.71
CA LYS A 178 8.67 13.25 -1.31
C LYS A 178 9.87 12.34 -1.08
N LYS A 179 10.86 12.84 -0.35
CA LYS A 179 12.04 12.09 0.08
C LYS A 179 12.08 12.08 1.60
N LEU A 180 12.32 10.93 2.20
CA LEU A 180 12.53 10.77 3.64
C LEU A 180 13.77 9.91 3.89
N VAL A 181 14.49 10.25 4.96
CA VAL A 181 15.56 9.42 5.49
C VAL A 181 15.11 8.86 6.83
N LEU A 182 15.07 7.54 6.95
CA LEU A 182 14.74 6.84 8.19
C LEU A 182 16.02 6.22 8.74
N ASN A 183 16.33 6.55 9.99
CA ASN A 183 17.47 6.01 10.71
C ASN A 183 16.99 4.92 11.65
N MET A 184 17.55 3.73 11.51
CA MET A 184 17.25 2.60 12.37
C MET A 184 17.69 2.86 13.80
N ILE A 185 16.87 2.38 14.74
CA ILE A 185 17.11 2.36 16.17
C ILE A 185 17.17 0.88 16.59
N TYR A 186 18.20 0.56 17.37
CA TYR A 186 18.37 -0.73 18.04
C TYR A 186 18.64 -0.45 19.51
N HIS A 187 18.22 -1.36 20.39
CA HIS A 187 18.51 -1.34 21.82
C HIS A 187 19.37 -2.53 22.20
#